data_AF-A0A7L2TWR0-F1
#
_entry.id   AF-A0A7L2TWR0-F1
#
_cell.length_a   1.000
_cell.length_b   1.000
_cell.length_c   1.000
_cell.angle_alpha   90.00
_cell.angle_beta   90.00
_cell.angle_gamma   90.00
#
_symmetry.space_group_name_H-M   'P 1'
#
loop_
_entity.id
_entity.type
_entity.pdbx_description
1 polymer ?
#
loop_
_entity_poly.entity_id
_entity_poly.type
_entity_poly.pdbx_seq_one_letter_code
_entity_poly.pdbx_strand_id
1 'polypeptide(L)'
;ERTRRLLFRGAQAYMEGAAAAARPAEQGPAGEAQGEGPRWSGQLLIGHDGKLRRRPADRVPPVGAPRACSSCVRTADVKDACAQCGRLVCQHCSRLCSCCSMVTCSLCSTVDYGDVGEQVLCNGCSIFQV
;
A
#
# COMPACT_ATOMS: atom_id res chain seq x y z
N GLU A 1 -14.75 -37.76 -14.94
CA GLU A 1 -13.34 -38.20 -14.76
C GLU A 1 -12.26 -37.18 -15.15
N ARG A 2 -12.47 -36.31 -16.15
CA ARG A 2 -11.46 -35.34 -16.65
C ARG A 2 -10.91 -34.39 -15.57
N THR A 3 -11.76 -33.82 -14.71
CA THR A 3 -11.36 -32.90 -13.64
C THR A 3 -10.46 -33.58 -12.62
N ARG A 4 -10.82 -34.78 -12.16
CA ARG A 4 -10.00 -35.59 -11.24
C ARG A 4 -8.61 -35.83 -11.81
N ARG A 5 -8.51 -36.20 -13.09
CA ARG A 5 -7.22 -36.44 -13.75
C ARG A 5 -6.36 -35.18 -13.85
N LEU A 6 -6.97 -34.02 -14.09
CA LEU A 6 -6.27 -32.73 -14.08
C LEU A 6 -5.73 -32.39 -12.68
N LEU A 7 -6.52 -32.60 -11.64
CA LEU A 7 -6.11 -32.34 -10.26
C LEU A 7 -4.92 -33.23 -9.83
N PHE A 8 -4.96 -34.53 -10.14
CA PHE A 8 -3.85 -35.44 -9.84
C PHE A 8 -2.57 -35.07 -10.59
N ARG A 9 -2.66 -34.71 -11.88
CA ARG A 9 -1.50 -34.27 -12.67
C ARG A 9 -0.90 -32.96 -12.14
N GLY A 10 -1.73 -32.01 -11.71
CA GLY A 10 -1.27 -30.76 -11.12
C GLY A 10 -0.52 -30.99 -9.80
N ALA A 11 -1.05 -31.86 -8.93
CA ALA A 11 -0.39 -32.22 -7.67
C ALA A 11 0.96 -32.92 -7.91
N GLN A 12 1.03 -33.81 -8.89
CA GLN A 12 2.26 -34.51 -9.26
C GLN A 12 3.34 -33.53 -9.75
N ALA A 13 3.00 -32.62 -10.67
CA ALA A 13 3.93 -31.62 -11.18
C ALA A 13 4.45 -30.67 -10.08
N TYR A 14 3.60 -30.31 -9.11
CA TYR A 14 4.01 -29.51 -7.95
C TYR A 14 5.02 -30.24 -7.06
N MET A 15 4.78 -31.52 -6.76
CA MET A 15 5.68 -32.33 -5.93
C MET A 15 7.02 -32.59 -6.62
N GLU A 16 7.03 -32.83 -7.93
CA GLU A 16 8.26 -33.02 -8.72
C GLU A 16 9.09 -31.73 -8.79
N GLY A 17 8.44 -30.57 -8.98
CA GLY A 17 9.11 -29.27 -8.94
C GLY A 17 9.68 -28.92 -7.56
N ALA A 18 8.96 -29.25 -6.49
CA ALA A 18 9.43 -29.07 -5.12
C ALA A 18 10.60 -30.01 -4.78
N ALA A 19 10.57 -31.27 -5.25
CA ALA A 19 11.66 -32.22 -5.07
C ALA A 19 12.92 -31.83 -5.85
N ALA A 20 12.77 -31.24 -7.05
CA ALA A 20 13.89 -30.71 -7.83
C ALA A 20 14.54 -29.49 -7.14
N ALA A 21 13.75 -28.63 -6.50
CA ALA A 21 14.25 -27.49 -5.70
C ALA A 21 14.89 -27.90 -4.36
N ALA A 22 14.55 -29.09 -3.85
CA ALA A 22 15.08 -29.62 -2.59
C ALA A 22 16.34 -30.48 -2.76
N ARG A 23 16.80 -30.75 -3.99
CA ARG A 23 18.05 -31.49 -4.21
C ARG A 23 19.24 -30.56 -3.98
N PRO A 24 20.16 -30.87 -3.05
CA PRO A 24 21.45 -30.19 -3.01
C PRO A 24 22.16 -30.44 -4.33
N ALA A 25 22.63 -29.37 -4.99
CA ALA A 25 23.50 -29.48 -6.14
C ALA A 25 24.74 -30.27 -5.74
N GLU A 26 25.00 -31.38 -6.42
CA GLU A 26 26.23 -32.15 -6.25
C GLU A 26 27.44 -31.28 -6.57
N GLN A 27 28.41 -31.29 -5.67
CA GLN A 27 29.60 -30.45 -5.70
C GLN A 27 30.54 -30.88 -6.85
N GLY A 28 30.70 -30.01 -7.85
CA GLY A 28 31.87 -29.99 -8.75
C GLY A 28 32.92 -28.99 -8.25
N PRO A 29 34.22 -29.18 -8.56
CA PRO A 29 35.29 -28.57 -7.79
C PRO A 29 35.51 -27.08 -8.12
N ALA A 30 35.78 -26.34 -7.03
CA ALA A 30 36.60 -25.15 -6.90
C ALA A 30 36.51 -24.07 -7.99
N GLY A 31 35.70 -23.05 -7.71
CA GLY A 31 35.86 -21.69 -8.25
C GLY A 31 35.36 -20.70 -7.21
N GLU A 32 36.28 -19.92 -6.67
CA GLU A 32 36.09 -18.96 -5.58
C GLU A 32 34.97 -17.94 -5.87
N ALA A 33 34.06 -17.74 -4.93
CA ALA A 33 33.37 -16.46 -4.72
C ALA A 33 32.69 -16.46 -3.35
N GLN A 34 33.42 -15.96 -2.36
CA GLN A 34 32.88 -15.40 -1.13
C GLN A 34 31.88 -14.28 -1.48
N GLY A 35 30.78 -14.22 -0.73
CA GLY A 35 29.96 -13.00 -0.63
C GLY A 35 28.48 -13.25 -0.88
N GLU A 36 27.73 -13.20 0.21
CA GLU A 36 26.30 -12.92 0.31
C GLU A 36 25.64 -12.50 -1.01
N GLY A 37 24.82 -13.41 -1.57
CA GLY A 37 23.97 -13.11 -2.71
C GLY A 37 23.15 -11.84 -2.42
N PRO A 38 23.13 -10.83 -3.32
CA PRO A 38 22.44 -9.58 -3.02
C PRO A 38 20.97 -9.85 -2.74
N ARG A 39 20.48 -9.50 -1.55
CA ARG A 39 19.06 -9.48 -1.19
C ARG A 39 18.33 -8.59 -2.20
N TRP A 40 17.59 -9.20 -3.14
CA TRP A 40 16.86 -8.49 -4.19
C TRP A 40 15.70 -7.71 -3.60
N SER A 41 16.01 -6.54 -3.05
CA SER A 41 15.07 -5.62 -2.43
C SER A 41 14.70 -4.57 -3.47
N GLY A 42 13.86 -4.92 -4.44
CA GLY A 42 13.43 -3.99 -5.49
C GLY A 42 12.64 -4.66 -6.61
N GLN A 43 11.77 -3.90 -7.29
CA GLN A 43 11.05 -4.37 -8.46
C GLN A 43 12.02 -4.63 -9.62
N LEU A 44 11.90 -5.80 -10.24
CA LEU A 44 12.67 -6.21 -11.42
C LEU A 44 11.87 -5.87 -12.69
N LEU A 45 12.57 -5.51 -13.77
CA LEU A 45 11.98 -5.31 -15.10
C LEU A 45 12.34 -6.47 -16.02
N ILE A 46 11.39 -6.95 -16.83
CA ILE A 46 11.67 -7.90 -17.92
C ILE A 46 12.24 -7.10 -19.10
N GLY A 47 13.48 -7.37 -19.46
CA GLY A 47 14.13 -6.79 -20.64
C GLY A 47 13.52 -7.33 -21.93
N HIS A 48 13.76 -6.64 -23.04
CA HIS A 48 13.34 -7.09 -24.37
C HIS A 48 13.97 -8.44 -24.77
N ASP A 49 15.06 -8.82 -24.10
CA ASP A 49 15.77 -10.10 -24.19
C ASP A 49 15.18 -11.18 -23.25
N GLY A 50 14.07 -10.88 -22.56
CA GLY A 50 13.40 -11.77 -21.61
C GLY A 50 14.10 -11.90 -20.26
N LYS A 51 15.22 -11.18 -20.03
CA LYS A 51 16.00 -11.28 -18.79
C LYS A 51 15.52 -10.28 -17.74
N LEU A 52 15.53 -10.69 -16.47
CA LEU A 52 15.21 -9.81 -15.34
C LEU A 52 16.38 -8.87 -15.07
N ARG A 53 16.12 -7.56 -15.08
CA ARG A 53 17.12 -6.51 -14.81
C ARG A 53 16.69 -5.67 -13.61
N ARG A 54 17.67 -5.20 -12.83
CA ARG A 54 17.41 -4.19 -11.79
C ARG A 54 16.93 -2.91 -12.46
N ARG A 55 15.81 -2.38 -11.99
CA ARG A 55 15.40 -1.02 -12.35
C ARG A 55 16.50 -0.06 -11.87
N PRO A 56 17.05 0.82 -12.72
CA PRO A 56 18.00 1.83 -12.27
C PRO A 56 17.37 2.61 -11.12
N ALA A 57 18.12 2.80 -10.02
CA ALA A 57 17.69 3.56 -8.84
C ALA A 57 17.63 5.07 -9.11
N ASP A 58 17.32 5.47 -10.34
CA ASP A 58 17.22 6.87 -10.71
C ASP A 58 15.82 7.36 -10.35
N ARG A 59 15.75 7.89 -9.12
CA ARG A 59 14.81 8.93 -8.68
C ARG A 59 13.39 8.82 -9.21
N VAL A 60 12.78 7.65 -9.12
CA VAL A 60 11.32 7.61 -9.06
C VAL A 60 10.99 7.86 -7.59
N PRO A 61 10.42 9.03 -7.22
CA PRO A 61 9.87 9.20 -5.89
C PRO A 61 8.92 8.04 -5.64
N PRO A 62 8.81 7.51 -4.41
CA PRO A 62 8.01 6.32 -4.13
C PRO A 62 6.67 6.44 -4.85
N VAL A 63 6.47 5.58 -5.85
CA VAL A 63 5.20 5.53 -6.59
C VAL A 63 4.15 5.20 -5.54
N GLY A 64 3.30 6.18 -5.24
CA GLY A 64 2.06 5.94 -4.53
C GLY A 64 2.02 6.39 -3.06
N ALA A 65 2.60 7.52 -2.69
CA ALA A 65 1.90 8.31 -1.67
C ALA A 65 0.48 8.55 -2.22
N PRO A 66 -0.61 8.30 -1.45
CA PRO A 66 -1.96 8.36 -1.99
C PRO A 66 -2.20 9.77 -2.52
N ARG A 67 -2.16 9.92 -3.86
CA ARG A 67 -2.48 11.17 -4.57
C ARG A 67 -3.96 11.44 -4.59
N ALA A 68 -4.78 10.47 -4.23
CA ALA A 68 -6.23 10.58 -4.05
C ALA A 68 -6.62 11.00 -2.61
N CYS A 69 -7.62 11.88 -2.47
CA CYS A 69 -8.26 12.18 -1.20
C CYS A 69 -8.94 10.92 -0.65
N SER A 70 -8.74 10.58 0.63
CA SER A 70 -9.37 9.39 1.22
C SER A 70 -10.90 9.47 1.33
N SER A 71 -11.48 10.67 1.22
CA SER A 71 -12.94 10.87 1.30
C SER A 71 -13.60 10.88 -0.08
N CYS A 72 -13.08 11.64 -1.04
CA CYS A 72 -13.71 11.79 -2.36
C CYS A 72 -12.96 11.10 -3.50
N VAL A 73 -11.88 10.37 -3.22
CA VAL A 73 -10.99 9.65 -4.16
C VAL A 73 -10.40 10.47 -5.32
N ARG A 74 -10.73 11.76 -5.43
CA ARG A 74 -10.15 12.69 -6.40
C ARG A 74 -8.70 12.95 -6.06
N THR A 75 -7.88 13.03 -7.10
CA THR A 75 -6.50 13.50 -6.97
C THR A 75 -6.50 14.99 -6.68
N ALA A 76 -5.71 15.41 -5.69
CA ALA A 76 -5.55 16.81 -5.32
C ALA A 76 -4.08 17.07 -4.98
N ASP A 77 -3.54 18.19 -5.44
CA ASP A 77 -2.15 18.57 -5.25
C ASP A 77 -1.87 19.04 -3.81
N VAL A 78 -2.86 19.65 -3.17
CA VAL A 78 -2.80 20.10 -1.77
C VAL A 78 -3.71 19.23 -0.91
N LYS A 79 -3.14 18.69 0.17
CA LYS A 79 -3.82 17.80 1.10
C LYS A 79 -3.37 18.02 2.52
N ASP A 80 -4.34 17.92 3.43
CA ASP A 80 -4.10 17.93 4.86
C ASP A 80 -4.35 16.54 5.44
N ALA A 81 -3.65 16.22 6.53
CA ALA A 81 -3.89 15.01 7.29
C ALA A 81 -4.97 15.27 8.36
N CYS A 82 -5.99 14.42 8.41
CA CYS A 82 -6.97 14.46 9.49
C CYS A 82 -6.29 14.15 10.83
N ALA A 83 -6.45 15.03 11.83
CA ALA A 83 -5.85 14.85 13.16
C ALA A 83 -6.38 13.61 13.91
N GLN A 84 -7.59 13.14 13.57
CA GLN A 84 -8.23 12.00 14.24
C GLN A 84 -7.84 10.64 13.64
N CYS A 85 -7.73 10.54 12.31
CA CYS A 85 -7.49 9.26 11.63
C CYS A 85 -6.24 9.22 10.76
N GLY A 86 -5.47 10.31 10.67
CA GLY A 86 -4.22 10.41 9.91
C GLY A 86 -4.38 10.35 8.38
N ARG A 87 -5.60 10.17 7.86
CA ARG A 87 -5.85 10.06 6.42
C ARG A 87 -5.72 11.40 5.71
N LEU A 88 -5.10 11.39 4.53
CA LEU A 88 -4.93 12.57 3.69
C LEU A 88 -6.22 12.92 2.95
N VAL A 89 -6.70 14.15 3.11
CA VAL A 89 -7.91 14.68 2.48
C VAL A 89 -7.61 15.96 1.70
N CYS A 90 -8.37 16.20 0.63
CA CYS A 90 -8.29 17.47 -0.09
C CYS A 90 -8.97 18.60 0.69
N GLN A 91 -8.67 19.85 0.32
CA GLN A 91 -9.24 21.07 0.93
C GLN A 91 -10.77 21.07 1.04
N HIS A 92 -11.47 20.42 0.09
CA HIS A 92 -12.94 20.34 0.12
C HIS A 92 -13.48 19.28 1.10
N CYS A 93 -12.66 18.28 1.42
CA CYS A 93 -13.01 17.19 2.34
C CYS A 93 -12.43 17.39 3.75
N SER A 94 -11.52 18.35 3.91
CA SER A 94 -11.08 18.85 5.21
C SER A 94 -12.10 19.82 5.79
N ARG A 95 -12.31 19.71 7.09
CA ARG A 95 -13.08 20.63 7.91
C ARG A 95 -12.22 21.07 9.09
N LEU A 96 -12.49 22.26 9.62
CA LEU A 96 -11.85 22.76 10.82
C LEU A 96 -12.83 22.62 11.98
N CYS A 97 -12.38 22.01 13.08
CA CYS A 97 -13.19 21.97 14.30
C CYS A 97 -13.31 23.39 14.89
N SER A 98 -14.53 23.86 15.13
CA SER A 98 -14.80 25.17 15.74
C SER A 98 -14.25 25.28 17.17
N CYS A 99 -14.13 24.17 17.90
CA CYS A 99 -13.66 24.18 19.29
C CYS A 99 -12.13 24.11 19.43
N CYS A 100 -11.48 23.21 18.69
CA CYS A 100 -10.05 22.94 18.87
C CYS A 100 -9.19 23.31 17.65
N SER A 101 -9.80 23.84 16.60
CA SER A 101 -9.13 24.30 15.37
C SER A 101 -8.24 23.25 14.70
N MET A 102 -8.47 21.97 14.98
CA MET A 102 -7.78 20.87 14.29
C MET A 102 -8.50 20.52 12.99
N VAL A 103 -7.71 20.14 11.98
CA VAL A 103 -8.22 19.65 10.70
C VAL A 103 -8.76 18.24 10.86
N THR A 104 -10.00 18.03 10.43
CA THR A 104 -10.68 16.74 10.43
C THR A 104 -11.28 16.43 9.07
N CYS A 105 -11.35 15.16 8.68
CA CYS A 105 -12.12 14.76 7.50
C CYS A 105 -13.62 14.77 7.79
N SER A 106 -14.44 14.80 6.73
CA SER A 106 -15.91 14.73 6.82
C SER A 106 -16.46 13.56 7.65
N LEU A 107 -15.72 12.45 7.75
CA LEU A 107 -16.09 11.27 8.53
C LEU A 107 -15.75 11.39 10.03
N CYS A 108 -14.79 12.25 10.37
CA CYS A 108 -14.31 12.48 11.73
C CYS A 108 -14.86 13.79 12.32
N SER A 109 -15.85 14.38 11.66
CA SER A 109 -16.50 15.61 12.06
C SER A 109 -18.01 15.49 11.96
N THR A 110 -18.72 16.14 12.87
CA THR A 110 -20.16 16.35 12.83
C THR A 110 -20.44 17.81 12.55
N VAL A 111 -21.43 18.08 11.69
CA VAL A 111 -21.95 19.43 11.48
C VAL A 111 -23.16 19.58 12.39
N ASP A 112 -23.06 20.49 13.35
CA ASP A 112 -24.17 20.93 14.18
C ASP A 112 -24.90 22.08 13.47
N TYR A 113 -26.21 21.96 13.34
CA TYR A 113 -27.11 22.92 12.68
C TYR A 113 -27.95 23.68 13.71
N GLY A 114 -27.40 23.95 14.89
CA GLY A 114 -28.08 24.68 15.97
C GLY A 114 -28.39 26.15 15.64
N ASP A 115 -28.96 26.85 16.63
CA ASP A 115 -29.53 28.21 16.50
C ASP A 115 -28.53 29.30 16.05
N VAL A 116 -27.23 29.05 16.15
CA VAL A 116 -26.16 30.00 15.80
C VAL A 116 -25.59 29.77 14.38
N GLY A 117 -26.15 28.81 13.63
CA GLY A 117 -25.71 28.42 12.30
C GLY A 117 -24.87 27.14 12.26
N GLU A 118 -24.31 26.83 11.08
CA GLU A 118 -23.53 25.61 10.86
C GLU A 118 -22.19 25.65 11.61
N GLN A 119 -22.04 24.79 12.62
CA GLN A 119 -20.77 24.58 13.32
C GLN A 119 -20.20 23.19 13.01
N VAL A 120 -18.88 23.11 12.81
CA VAL A 120 -18.23 21.82 12.57
C VAL A 120 -17.40 21.43 13.78
N LEU A 121 -17.62 20.21 14.28
CA LEU A 121 -16.94 19.71 15.47
C LEU A 121 -16.29 18.38 15.14
N CYS A 122 -15.09 18.17 15.66
CA CYS A 122 -14.51 16.83 15.62
C CYS A 122 -15.28 15.91 16.58
N ASN A 123 -15.25 14.60 16.32
CA ASN A 123 -15.92 13.60 17.16
C ASN A 123 -15.50 13.65 18.64
N GLY A 124 -14.32 14.19 18.95
CA GLY A 124 -13.88 14.41 20.33
C GLY A 124 -14.55 15.62 20.98
N CYS A 125 -14.68 16.74 20.25
CA CYS A 125 -15.32 17.95 20.75
C CYS A 125 -16.84 17.85 20.79
N SER A 126 -17.45 17.06 19.91
CA SER A 126 -18.91 16.88 19.87
C SER A 126 -19.47 16.21 21.14
N ILE A 127 -18.68 15.40 21.84
CA ILE A 127 -19.10 14.73 23.08
C ILE A 127 -19.36 15.75 24.21
N PHE A 128 -18.78 16.94 24.14
CA PHE A 128 -18.94 17.97 25.16
C PHE A 128 -20.12 18.92 24.90
N GLN A 129 -20.87 18.73 23.81
CA GLN A 129 -22.07 19.52 23.49
C GLN A 129 -23.37 18.85 23.96
N VAL A 130 -23.40 18.38 25.21
CA VAL A 130 -24.59 17.79 25.83
C VAL A 130 -25.39 18.86 26.57
#